data_AF-A0A2I0Q897-F1
#
_entry.id   AF-A0A2I0Q897-F1
#
_cell.length_a   1.000
_cell.length_b   1.000
_cell.length_c   1.000
_cell.angle_alpha   90.00
_cell.angle_beta   90.00
_cell.angle_gamma   90.00
#
_symmetry.space_group_name_H-M   'P 1'
#
loop_
_entity.id
_entity.type
_entity.pdbx_description
1 polymer ?
#
loop_
_entity_poly.entity_id
_entity_poly.type
_entity_poly.pdbx_seq_one_letter_code
_entity_poly.pdbx_strand_id
1 'polypeptide(L)'
;MFIQSKTFITPQISITRLIKENPLILLVLENFGIFHIPKSSTVHQICKNNHLNESLFIQICNLHNGYYIDHTIEYDASILSEIIHYLHNSHLYYRLEKYPEILNDIQNLSQKHNLDILLIIEKYFKEYFHEVNEHIGYEEETAFPYFRSLIEKKTEQK
;
A
#
# COMPACT_ATOMS: atom_id res chain seq x y z
N MET A 1 15.60 16.50 4.40
CA MET A 1 14.20 16.85 4.13
C MET A 1 14.02 16.89 2.62
N PHE A 2 13.63 15.78 1.99
CA PHE A 2 13.33 15.80 0.55
C PHE A 2 12.00 16.54 0.37
N ILE A 3 12.07 17.80 -0.06
CA ILE A 3 10.90 18.51 -0.57
C ILE A 3 10.58 17.85 -1.90
N GLN A 4 9.80 16.77 -1.87
CA GLN A 4 9.26 16.15 -3.08
C GLN A 4 8.33 17.16 -3.73
N SER A 5 8.59 17.53 -4.99
CA SER A 5 7.57 18.19 -5.80
C SER A 5 6.44 17.19 -5.99
N LYS A 6 5.35 17.39 -5.28
CA LYS A 6 4.17 16.52 -5.40
C LYS A 6 3.47 16.93 -6.68
N THR A 7 3.41 16.01 -7.64
CA THR A 7 2.68 16.18 -8.89
C THR A 7 1.30 15.55 -8.70
N PHE A 8 0.24 16.30 -9.00
CA PHE A 8 -1.08 15.71 -9.08
C PHE A 8 -1.14 14.80 -10.31
N ILE A 9 -1.46 13.53 -10.08
CA ILE A 9 -1.33 12.48 -11.08
C ILE A 9 -2.49 12.53 -12.05
N THR A 10 -2.17 12.49 -13.35
CA THR A 10 -3.14 12.36 -14.44
C THR A 10 -2.78 11.15 -15.32
N PRO A 11 -3.74 10.60 -16.09
CA PRO A 11 -3.54 9.36 -16.86
C PRO A 11 -2.34 9.39 -17.84
N GLN A 12 -1.96 10.57 -18.33
CA GLN A 12 -0.92 10.72 -19.35
C GLN A 12 0.49 10.89 -18.78
N ILE A 13 0.65 11.00 -17.46
CA ILE A 13 1.97 11.15 -16.86
C ILE A 13 2.76 9.85 -16.98
N SER A 14 4.05 9.96 -17.28
CA SER A 14 4.98 8.84 -17.29
C SER A 14 5.16 8.25 -15.89
N ILE A 15 5.01 6.93 -15.75
CA ILE A 15 5.19 6.21 -14.48
C ILE A 15 6.64 6.31 -14.00
N THR A 16 7.61 6.28 -14.90
CA THR A 16 9.03 6.45 -14.53
C THR A 16 9.32 7.84 -13.98
N ARG A 17 8.58 8.85 -14.44
CA ARG A 17 8.66 10.21 -13.87
C ARG A 17 8.08 10.23 -12.47
N LEU A 18 6.91 9.61 -12.26
CA LEU A 18 6.28 9.54 -10.95
C LEU A 18 7.19 8.86 -9.92
N ILE A 19 7.82 7.74 -10.28
CA ILE A 19 8.77 7.03 -9.41
C ILE A 19 9.97 7.91 -9.06
N LYS A 20 10.48 8.69 -10.02
CA LYS A 20 11.60 9.60 -9.78
C LYS A 20 11.24 10.74 -8.82
N GLU A 21 10.01 11.25 -8.91
CA GLU A 21 9.51 12.33 -8.06
C GLU A 21 9.14 11.82 -6.65
N ASN A 22 8.53 10.62 -6.58
CA ASN A 22 8.17 9.95 -5.34
C ASN A 22 8.44 8.43 -5.43
N PRO A 23 9.55 7.94 -4.85
CA PRO A 23 9.87 6.52 -4.86
C PRO A 23 8.82 5.61 -4.18
N LEU A 24 7.94 6.15 -3.32
CA LEU A 24 6.83 5.39 -2.73
C LEU A 24 5.84 4.86 -3.78
N ILE A 25 5.84 5.43 -5.00
CA ILE A 25 5.06 4.90 -6.11
C ILE A 25 5.49 3.48 -6.50
N LEU A 26 6.75 3.08 -6.26
CA LEU A 26 7.18 1.67 -6.43
C LEU A 26 6.41 0.75 -5.48
N LEU A 27 6.27 1.14 -4.21
CA LEU A 27 5.50 0.38 -3.23
C LEU A 27 4.02 0.27 -3.64
N VAL A 28 3.44 1.35 -4.18
CA VAL A 28 2.08 1.32 -4.71
C VAL A 28 1.96 0.30 -5.85
N LEU A 29 2.91 0.32 -6.80
CA LEU A 29 2.92 -0.63 -7.92
C LEU A 29 3.02 -2.08 -7.45
N GLU A 30 3.93 -2.36 -6.50
CA GLU A 30 4.09 -3.70 -5.91
C GLU A 30 2.81 -4.16 -5.20
N ASN A 31 2.15 -3.29 -4.44
CA ASN A 31 0.89 -3.61 -3.78
C ASN A 31 -0.26 -3.86 -4.76
N PHE A 32 -0.22 -3.27 -5.96
CA PHE A 32 -1.12 -3.61 -7.08
C PHE A 32 -0.68 -4.87 -7.85
N GLY A 33 0.42 -5.51 -7.48
CA GLY A 33 0.97 -6.69 -8.17
C GLY A 33 1.72 -6.36 -9.47
N ILE A 34 2.14 -5.11 -9.66
CA ILE A 34 2.82 -4.66 -10.89
C ILE A 34 4.34 -4.73 -10.70
N PHE A 35 4.95 -5.79 -11.23
CA PHE A 35 6.41 -6.00 -11.16
C PHE A 35 7.15 -5.66 -12.45
N HIS A 36 6.42 -5.39 -13.54
CA HIS A 36 7.00 -5.05 -14.84
C HIS A 36 6.51 -3.69 -15.32
N ILE A 37 7.45 -2.75 -15.50
CA ILE A 37 7.16 -1.39 -15.96
C ILE A 37 7.83 -1.18 -17.33
N PRO A 38 7.04 -1.20 -18.43
CA PRO A 38 7.57 -0.89 -19.75
C PRO A 38 8.17 0.52 -19.79
N LYS A 39 9.26 0.68 -20.54
CA LYS A 39 9.94 1.97 -20.72
C LYS A 39 8.96 3.00 -21.31
N SER A 40 8.95 4.19 -20.72
CA SER A 40 8.11 5.32 -21.16
C SER A 40 6.60 5.06 -21.10
N SER A 41 6.14 4.13 -20.25
CA SER A 41 4.71 3.88 -20.04
C SER A 41 4.04 5.02 -19.27
N THR A 42 2.83 5.38 -19.69
CA THR A 42 1.95 6.29 -18.95
C THR A 42 1.15 5.55 -17.89
N VAL A 43 0.57 6.27 -16.93
CA VAL A 43 -0.37 5.71 -15.94
C VAL A 43 -1.51 4.96 -16.63
N HIS A 44 -2.09 5.55 -17.68
CA HIS A 44 -3.14 4.92 -18.48
C HIS A 44 -2.70 3.56 -19.05
N GLN A 45 -1.50 3.51 -19.62
CA GLN A 45 -0.96 2.28 -20.20
C GLN A 45 -0.69 1.22 -19.13
N ILE A 46 -0.16 1.60 -17.97
CA ILE A 46 0.03 0.67 -16.85
C ILE A 46 -1.30 0.11 -16.37
N CYS A 47 -2.30 0.96 -16.13
CA CYS A 47 -3.61 0.49 -15.66
C CYS A 47 -4.26 -0.43 -16.68
N LYS A 48 -4.27 -0.04 -17.96
CA LYS A 48 -4.84 -0.83 -19.06
C LYS A 48 -4.16 -2.20 -19.21
N ASN A 49 -2.84 -2.25 -19.16
CA ASN A 49 -2.08 -3.50 -19.37
C ASN A 49 -2.21 -4.47 -18.20
N ASN A 50 -2.48 -3.97 -16.99
CA ASN A 50 -2.64 -4.78 -15.78
C ASN A 50 -4.11 -4.97 -15.40
N HIS A 51 -5.06 -4.56 -16.26
CA HIS A 51 -6.49 -4.65 -16.02
C HIS A 51 -6.96 -3.97 -14.71
N LEU A 52 -6.33 -2.86 -14.35
CA LEU A 52 -6.65 -2.10 -13.14
C LEU A 52 -7.66 -0.99 -13.43
N ASN A 53 -8.46 -0.64 -12.41
CA ASN A 53 -9.26 0.56 -12.43
C ASN A 53 -8.36 1.81 -12.38
N GLU A 54 -8.29 2.54 -13.49
CA GLU A 54 -7.43 3.73 -13.62
C GLU A 54 -7.74 4.80 -12.57
N SER A 55 -9.02 5.02 -12.25
CA SER A 55 -9.42 6.02 -11.25
C SER A 55 -8.90 5.62 -9.87
N LEU A 56 -9.11 4.38 -9.45
CA LEU A 56 -8.61 3.86 -8.18
C LEU A 56 -7.08 3.99 -8.07
N PHE A 57 -6.35 3.55 -9.10
CA PHE A 57 -4.89 3.62 -9.12
C PHE A 57 -4.40 5.07 -8.96
N ILE A 58 -4.97 6.00 -9.73
CA ILE A 58 -4.63 7.43 -9.65
C ILE A 58 -4.93 7.98 -8.26
N GLN A 59 -6.05 7.59 -7.64
CA GLN A 59 -6.39 8.04 -6.29
C GLN A 59 -5.38 7.56 -5.26
N ILE A 60 -5.04 6.27 -5.26
CA ILE A 60 -4.04 5.71 -4.36
C ILE A 60 -2.68 6.40 -4.56
N CYS A 61 -2.21 6.57 -5.80
CA CYS A 61 -0.94 7.27 -6.03
C CYS A 61 -0.97 8.73 -5.57
N ASN A 62 -2.10 9.43 -5.74
CA ASN A 62 -2.26 10.80 -5.27
C ASN A 62 -2.29 10.90 -3.74
N LEU A 63 -2.87 9.92 -3.03
CA LEU A 63 -2.77 9.82 -1.58
C LEU A 63 -1.31 9.70 -1.10
N HIS A 64 -0.49 8.91 -1.79
CA HIS A 64 0.96 8.82 -1.53
C HIS A 64 1.71 10.12 -1.86
N ASN A 65 1.19 10.92 -2.79
CA ASN A 65 1.66 12.29 -3.02
C ASN A 65 1.07 13.29 -2.00
N GLY A 66 0.22 12.88 -1.06
CA GLY A 66 -0.39 13.74 -0.04
C GLY A 66 -1.52 14.63 -0.56
N TYR A 67 -2.12 14.28 -1.70
CA TYR A 67 -3.36 14.88 -2.17
C TYR A 67 -4.53 14.07 -1.63
N TYR A 68 -5.42 14.75 -0.89
CA TYR A 68 -6.72 14.19 -0.53
C TYR A 68 -7.70 14.53 -1.64
N ILE A 69 -8.30 13.50 -2.23
CA ILE A 69 -9.27 13.66 -3.30
C ILE A 69 -10.66 13.60 -2.68
N ASP A 70 -11.40 14.69 -2.78
CA ASP A 70 -12.77 14.83 -2.26
C ASP A 70 -13.82 14.23 -3.22
N HIS A 71 -13.38 13.70 -4.37
CA HIS A 71 -14.25 13.07 -5.36
C HIS A 71 -14.40 11.58 -5.08
N THR A 72 -15.64 11.18 -4.78
CA THR A 72 -16.00 9.77 -4.62
C THR A 72 -15.94 9.06 -5.97
N ILE A 73 -15.08 8.05 -6.09
CA ILE A 73 -15.27 7.03 -7.13
C ILE A 73 -16.59 6.33 -6.83
N GLU A 74 -17.36 6.01 -7.87
CA GLU A 74 -18.44 5.05 -7.70
C GLU A 74 -17.83 3.67 -7.40
N TYR A 75 -17.99 3.21 -6.17
CA TYR A 75 -17.48 1.91 -5.75
C TYR A 75 -18.40 0.80 -6.26
N ASP A 76 -17.83 -0.09 -7.09
CA ASP A 76 -18.47 -1.33 -7.50
C ASP A 76 -17.73 -2.56 -6.93
N ALA A 77 -18.27 -3.74 -7.27
CA ALA A 77 -17.72 -5.02 -6.86
C ALA A 77 -16.25 -5.23 -7.31
N SER A 78 -15.88 -4.76 -8.50
CA SER A 78 -14.53 -4.89 -9.05
C SER A 78 -13.55 -4.03 -8.27
N ILE A 79 -13.88 -2.75 -8.08
CA ILE A 79 -13.04 -1.79 -7.35
C ILE A 79 -12.84 -2.25 -5.90
N LEU A 80 -13.88 -2.75 -5.24
CA LEU A 80 -13.75 -3.30 -3.88
C LEU A 80 -12.83 -4.53 -3.84
N SER A 81 -12.90 -5.41 -4.84
CA SER A 81 -11.98 -6.55 -4.95
C SER A 81 -10.52 -6.09 -5.15
N GLU A 82 -10.30 -5.07 -5.98
CA GLU A 82 -8.97 -4.48 -6.20
C GLU A 82 -8.42 -3.83 -4.91
N ILE A 83 -9.26 -3.13 -4.14
CA ILE A 83 -8.88 -2.55 -2.84
C ILE A 83 -8.48 -3.64 -1.85
N ILE A 84 -9.28 -4.71 -1.72
CA ILE A 84 -8.97 -5.83 -0.82
C ILE A 84 -7.64 -6.48 -1.22
N HIS A 85 -7.39 -6.67 -2.52
CA HIS A 85 -6.12 -7.21 -3.00
C HIS A 85 -4.94 -6.28 -2.68
N TYR A 86 -5.10 -4.97 -2.91
CA TYR A 86 -4.08 -3.97 -2.60
C TYR A 86 -3.73 -3.95 -1.10
N LEU A 87 -4.75 -3.99 -0.23
CA LEU A 87 -4.57 -4.03 1.22
C LEU A 87 -3.88 -5.33 1.67
N HIS A 88 -4.27 -6.46 1.11
CA HIS A 88 -3.62 -7.75 1.38
C HIS A 88 -2.13 -7.72 1.07
N ASN A 89 -1.73 -7.23 -0.10
CA ASN A 89 -0.31 -7.12 -0.45
C ASN A 89 0.43 -6.12 0.45
N SER A 90 -0.24 -5.02 0.82
CA SER A 90 0.30 -4.07 1.80
C SER A 90 0.52 -4.75 3.16
N HIS A 91 -0.40 -5.59 3.63
CA HIS A 91 -0.22 -6.36 4.85
C HIS A 91 0.98 -7.29 4.80
N LEU A 92 1.18 -8.00 3.68
CA LEU A 92 2.35 -8.87 3.49
C LEU A 92 3.65 -8.07 3.57
N TYR A 93 3.73 -6.94 2.86
CA TYR A 93 4.90 -6.06 2.90
C TYR A 93 5.25 -5.60 4.32
N TYR A 94 4.25 -5.12 5.07
CA TYR A 94 4.51 -4.66 6.44
C TYR A 94 4.93 -5.82 7.35
N ARG A 95 4.17 -6.93 7.33
CA ARG A 95 4.40 -8.11 8.19
C ARG A 95 5.73 -8.79 7.94
N LEU A 96 6.10 -8.97 6.67
CA LEU A 96 7.24 -9.80 6.29
C LEU A 96 8.53 -9.00 6.09
N GLU A 97 8.43 -7.70 5.80
CA GLU A 97 9.60 -6.89 5.47
C GLU A 97 9.78 -5.75 6.48
N LYS A 98 8.80 -4.83 6.58
CA LYS A 98 9.02 -3.59 7.33
C LYS A 98 9.11 -3.73 8.83
N TYR A 99 8.29 -4.56 9.44
CA TYR A 99 8.42 -4.75 10.89
C TYR A 99 9.70 -5.49 11.28
N PRO A 100 10.10 -6.58 10.60
CA PRO A 100 11.41 -7.18 10.84
C PRO A 100 12.57 -6.20 10.64
N GLU A 101 12.54 -5.37 9.60
CA GLU A 101 13.55 -4.34 9.31
C GLU A 101 13.68 -3.34 10.47
N ILE A 102 12.56 -2.72 10.88
CA ILE A 102 12.55 -1.72 11.96
C ILE A 102 12.99 -2.34 13.29
N LEU A 103 12.52 -3.55 13.61
CA LEU A 103 12.92 -4.24 14.85
C LEU A 103 14.43 -4.50 14.87
N ASN A 104 14.98 -4.98 13.75
CA ASN A 104 16.41 -5.23 13.60
C ASN A 104 17.21 -3.92 13.76
N ASP A 105 16.74 -2.81 13.20
CA ASP A 105 17.39 -1.50 13.36
C ASP A 105 17.40 -1.02 14.82
N ILE A 106 16.28 -1.18 15.54
CA ILE A 106 16.19 -0.85 16.97
C ILE A 106 17.17 -1.71 17.79
N GLN A 107 17.25 -3.01 17.50
CA GLN A 107 18.14 -3.93 18.20
C GLN A 107 19.62 -3.61 17.92
N ASN A 108 19.95 -3.28 16.68
CA ASN A 108 21.30 -2.86 16.29
C ASN A 108 21.73 -1.56 16.99
N LEU A 109 20.81 -0.61 17.14
CA LEU A 109 21.06 0.62 17.91
C LEU A 109 21.29 0.31 19.39
N SER A 110 20.46 -0.55 19.98
CA SER A 110 20.56 -0.96 21.39
C SER A 110 21.89 -1.66 21.70
N GLN A 111 22.42 -2.46 20.77
CA GLN A 111 23.71 -3.11 20.94
C GLN A 111 24.90 -2.13 20.85
N LYS A 112 24.80 -1.09 20.02
CA LYS A 112 25.85 -0.07 19.85
C LYS A 112 25.86 0.97 20.95
N HIS A 113 24.72 1.24 21.56
CA HIS A 113 24.53 2.28 22.56
C HIS A 113 23.85 1.70 23.79
N ASN A 114 24.55 1.67 24.93
CA ASN A 114 23.98 1.19 26.19
C ASN A 114 23.09 2.28 26.83
N LEU A 115 21.94 2.53 26.21
CA LEU A 115 20.96 3.53 26.65
C LEU A 115 19.65 2.83 27.01
N ASP A 116 19.21 2.98 28.27
CA ASP A 116 17.96 2.37 28.78
C ASP A 116 16.73 2.74 27.93
N ILE A 117 16.72 3.92 27.31
CA ILE A 117 15.65 4.37 26.43
C ILE A 117 15.45 3.47 25.20
N LEU A 118 16.52 2.84 24.69
CA LEU A 118 16.43 1.97 23.53
C LEU A 118 15.73 0.64 23.87
N LEU A 119 15.90 0.14 25.10
CA LEU A 119 15.16 -1.03 25.60
C LEU A 119 13.65 -0.73 25.72
N ILE A 120 13.30 0.49 26.15
CA ILE A 120 11.91 0.94 26.23
C ILE A 120 11.31 1.05 24.82
N ILE A 121 12.05 1.62 23.86
CA ILE A 121 11.62 1.73 22.46
C ILE A 121 11.41 0.34 21.85
N GLU A 122 12.32 -0.60 22.07
CA GLU A 122 12.18 -1.97 21.55
C GLU A 122 10.93 -2.65 22.12
N LYS A 123 10.71 -2.53 23.43
CA LYS A 123 9.52 -3.09 24.08
C LYS A 123 8.24 -2.49 23.50
N TYR A 124 8.16 -1.16 23.43
CA TYR A 124 7.00 -0.46 22.88
C TYR A 124 6.73 -0.87 21.43
N PHE A 125 7.78 -0.96 20.61
CA PHE A 125 7.65 -1.36 19.22
C PHE A 125 7.10 -2.79 19.07
N LYS A 126 7.58 -3.74 19.91
CA LYS A 126 7.08 -5.11 19.93
C LYS A 126 5.61 -5.20 20.34
N GLU A 127 5.22 -4.45 21.36
CA GLU A 127 3.82 -4.41 21.83
C GLU A 127 2.90 -3.80 20.78
N TYR A 128 3.29 -2.66 20.18
CA TYR A 128 2.53 -2.06 19.09
C TYR A 128 2.40 -2.99 17.87
N PHE A 129 3.50 -3.64 17.46
CA PHE A 129 3.44 -4.56 16.33
C PHE A 129 2.58 -5.79 16.61
N HIS A 130 2.54 -6.26 17.86
CA HIS A 130 1.65 -7.33 18.27
C HIS A 130 0.18 -6.95 18.02
N GLU A 131 -0.26 -5.78 18.48
CA GLU A 131 -1.63 -5.28 18.26
C GLU A 131 -1.95 -5.13 16.77
N VAL A 132 -1.01 -4.59 15.98
CA VAL A 132 -1.20 -4.46 14.53
C VAL A 132 -1.32 -5.83 13.84
N ASN A 133 -0.55 -6.83 14.26
CA ASN A 133 -0.67 -8.19 13.75
C ASN A 133 -2.02 -8.82 14.09
N GLU A 134 -2.56 -8.59 15.30
CA GLU A 134 -3.89 -9.06 15.66
C GLU A 134 -4.96 -8.42 14.76
N HIS A 135 -4.86 -7.11 14.52
CA HIS A 135 -5.77 -6.41 13.61
C HIS A 135 -5.70 -6.94 12.18
N ILE A 136 -4.50 -7.04 11.60
CA ILE A 136 -4.31 -7.60 10.26
C ILE A 136 -4.80 -9.05 10.20
N GLY A 137 -4.56 -9.84 11.25
CA GLY A 137 -5.05 -11.22 11.37
C GLY A 137 -6.57 -11.28 11.27
N TYR A 138 -7.28 -10.44 12.02
CA TYR A 138 -8.73 -10.32 11.92
C TYR A 138 -9.20 -9.93 10.51
N GLU A 139 -8.53 -8.97 9.87
CA GLU A 139 -8.89 -8.54 8.52
C GLU A 139 -8.72 -9.67 7.50
N GLU A 140 -7.59 -10.38 7.52
CA GLU A 140 -7.28 -11.45 6.58
C GLU A 140 -8.14 -12.71 6.78
N GLU A 141 -8.39 -13.09 8.03
CA GLU A 141 -9.05 -14.35 8.38
C GLU A 141 -10.57 -14.22 8.51
N THR A 142 -11.08 -13.01 8.77
CA THR A 142 -12.51 -12.77 9.02
C THR A 142 -13.11 -11.71 8.09
N ALA A 143 -12.57 -10.48 8.09
CA ALA A 143 -13.22 -9.36 7.42
C ALA A 143 -13.17 -9.49 5.89
N PHE A 144 -12.00 -9.70 5.30
CA PHE A 144 -11.81 -9.84 3.86
C PHE A 144 -12.54 -11.05 3.27
N PRO A 145 -12.53 -12.26 3.89
CA PRO A 145 -13.38 -13.36 3.46
C PRO A 145 -14.87 -13.00 3.45
N TYR A 146 -15.36 -12.32 4.49
CA TYR A 146 -16.74 -11.86 4.53
C TYR A 146 -17.04 -10.88 3.38
N PHE A 147 -16.18 -9.88 3.15
CA PHE A 147 -16.36 -8.91 2.06
C PHE A 147 -16.36 -9.59 0.69
N ARG A 148 -15.45 -10.54 0.44
CA ARG A 148 -15.42 -11.34 -0.79
C ARG A 148 -16.73 -12.10 -0.99
N SER A 149 -17.28 -12.71 0.06
CA SER A 149 -18.57 -13.42 -0.03
C SER A 149 -19.74 -12.51 -0.40
N LEU A 150 -19.72 -11.24 0.03
CA LEU A 150 -20.74 -10.24 -0.33
C LEU A 150 -20.61 -9.81 -1.80
N ILE A 151 -19.38 -9.64 -2.27
CA ILE A 151 -19.05 -9.29 -3.66
C ILE A 151 -19.51 -10.40 -4.61
N GLU A 152 -19.25 -11.66 -4.28
CA GLU A 152 -19.67 -12.83 -5.06
C GLU A 152 -21.20 -12.93 -5.17
N LYS A 153 -21.92 -12.86 -4.04
CA LYS A 153 -23.40 -12.92 -4.02
C LYS A 153 -24.06 -11.82 -4.84
N LYS A 154 -23.47 -10.61 -4.86
CA LYS A 154 -23.99 -9.49 -5.65
C LYS A 154 -23.76 -9.68 -7.16
N THR A 155 -22.74 -10.45 -7.52
CA THR A 155 -22.39 -10.76 -8.91
C THR A 155 -23.29 -11.87 -9.47
N GLU A 156 -23.70 -12.84 -8.64
CA GLU A 156 -24.66 -13.89 -9.02
C GLU A 156 -26.10 -13.40 -9.24
N GLN A 157 -26.44 -12.21 -8.73
CA GLN A 157 -27.79 -11.61 -8.84
C GLN A 157 -27.95 -10.67 -10.04
N LYS A 158 -26.93 -10.54 -10.90
CA LYS A 158 -26.94 -9.74 -12.14
C LYS A 158 -27.00 -10.64 -13.37
#